data_AF-A0A067EMW5-F1
#
_entry.id   AF-A0A067EMW5-F1
#
_cell.length_a   1.000
_cell.length_b   1.000
_cell.length_c   1.000
_cell.angle_alpha   90.00
_cell.angle_beta   90.00
_cell.angle_gamma   90.00
#
_symmetry.space_group_name_H-M   'P 1'
#
loop_
_entity.id
_entity.type
_entity.pdbx_description
1 polymer ?
#
loop_
_entity_poly.entity_id
_entity_poly.type
_entity_poly.pdbx_seq_one_letter_code
_entity_poly.pdbx_strand_id
1 'polypeptide(L)'
;FSAEILSWDCRKFLDQLFDTDIEALNTKLLICIFWRLLEAFILAMPADVLLDVNERWYSRLEELFVFFANSRLKHVFKEHRHYLVSKCKVSLVCFLSKFFTEDVPAAVQIESLHCFTFLCSQADDSLLFELLAEFPSVLIPLASDNQETRVAAMGCIDGLYALWRRFDFSSKKNGSTALWSHFLDDLLGLMVQQKRLILSDKKFLSSFMTSLLSSSCNSLLVPESIGQRFDQQTKDKTIAFILGSALKLSAFGKLMILSLLKGLGSAILHVKDVRSFLSLLLERRSQHYIELHSSSPKLSGNEIRILCLLLESCASLFSLDNHDFNVYLVKALQVEMMSPEDPAVIEPCIAVLQKLSSQFYTGLTTDMQ
;
A
#
# COMPACT_ATOMS: atom_id res chain seq x y z
N PHE A 1 -16.18 25.79 -10.00
CA PHE A 1 -17.26 24.95 -10.56
C PHE A 1 -18.45 25.15 -9.64
N SER A 2 -19.54 25.79 -10.07
CA SER A 2 -20.76 25.90 -9.27
C SER A 2 -21.67 24.71 -9.60
N ALA A 3 -22.31 24.12 -8.59
CA ALA A 3 -23.29 23.05 -8.74
C ALA A 3 -24.44 23.41 -9.71
N GLU A 4 -24.57 24.70 -10.05
CA GLU A 4 -25.52 25.23 -11.01
C GLU A 4 -25.35 24.69 -12.43
N ILE A 5 -24.12 24.38 -12.89
CA ILE A 5 -23.88 23.87 -14.26
C ILE A 5 -24.54 22.49 -14.44
N LEU A 6 -24.66 21.71 -13.36
CA LEU A 6 -25.29 20.39 -13.36
C LEU A 6 -26.82 20.46 -13.47
N SER A 7 -27.42 21.59 -13.07
CA SER A 7 -28.84 21.88 -13.22
C SER A 7 -29.15 22.65 -14.51
N TRP A 8 -28.19 22.80 -15.43
CA TRP A 8 -28.45 23.47 -16.70
C TRP A 8 -29.20 22.52 -17.65
N ASP A 9 -30.37 22.97 -18.09
CA ASP A 9 -31.03 22.40 -19.25
C ASP A 9 -30.25 22.72 -20.53
N CYS A 10 -30.40 21.87 -21.55
CA CYS A 10 -29.78 22.04 -22.87
C CYS A 10 -30.01 23.43 -23.47
N ARG A 11 -31.07 24.15 -23.10
CA ARG A 11 -31.33 25.54 -23.53
C ARG A 11 -30.26 26.53 -23.06
N LYS A 12 -29.75 26.42 -21.83
CA LYS A 12 -28.70 27.32 -21.32
C LYS A 12 -27.37 27.15 -22.06
N PHE A 13 -27.13 25.98 -22.65
CA PHE A 13 -25.98 25.73 -23.51
C PHE A 13 -26.15 26.38 -24.89
N LEU A 14 -27.36 26.37 -25.43
CA LEU A 14 -27.70 27.02 -26.70
C LEU A 14 -27.63 28.54 -26.58
N ASP A 15 -28.01 29.12 -25.44
CA ASP A 15 -27.90 30.56 -25.20
C ASP A 15 -26.42 31.03 -25.14
N GLN A 16 -25.49 30.14 -24.76
CA GLN A 16 -24.05 30.42 -24.72
C GLN A 16 -23.34 30.16 -26.06
N LEU A 17 -24.02 29.57 -27.04
CA LEU A 17 -23.45 29.26 -28.36
C LEU A 17 -23.15 30.53 -29.18
N PHE A 18 -23.84 31.64 -28.87
CA PHE A 18 -23.78 32.87 -29.64
C PHE A 18 -22.84 33.94 -29.06
N ASP A 19 -22.40 33.80 -27.81
CA ASP A 19 -21.71 34.89 -27.06
C ASP A 19 -20.46 34.44 -26.28
N THR A 20 -20.03 33.18 -26.41
CA THR A 20 -18.92 32.64 -25.57
C THR A 20 -17.80 32.02 -26.38
N ASP A 21 -16.60 32.05 -25.80
CA ASP A 21 -15.44 31.28 -26.25
C ASP A 21 -15.81 29.80 -26.48
N ILE A 22 -15.57 29.34 -27.71
CA ILE A 22 -15.89 27.99 -28.18
C ILE A 22 -15.19 26.93 -27.32
N GLU A 23 -13.96 27.21 -26.84
CA GLU A 23 -13.22 26.28 -25.97
C GLU A 23 -13.90 26.15 -24.60
N ALA A 24 -14.35 27.27 -24.04
CA ALA A 24 -15.10 27.30 -22.79
C ALA A 24 -16.46 26.58 -22.93
N LEU A 25 -17.17 26.77 -24.05
CA LEU A 25 -18.43 26.08 -24.32
C LEU A 25 -18.23 24.56 -24.47
N ASN A 26 -17.23 24.14 -25.24
CA ASN A 26 -16.89 22.73 -25.41
C ASN A 26 -16.56 22.07 -24.05
N THR A 27 -15.83 22.76 -23.20
CA THR A 27 -15.52 22.29 -21.85
C THR A 27 -16.80 22.08 -21.02
N LYS A 28 -17.74 23.04 -21.04
CA LYS A 28 -19.01 22.91 -20.31
C LYS A 28 -19.90 21.79 -20.88
N LEU A 29 -19.93 21.61 -22.21
CA LEU A 29 -20.67 20.52 -22.85
C LEU A 29 -20.11 19.15 -22.43
N LEU A 30 -18.79 18.99 -22.49
CA LEU A 30 -18.11 17.76 -22.07
C LEU A 30 -18.42 17.42 -20.61
N ILE A 31 -18.33 18.40 -19.71
CA ILE A 31 -18.70 18.24 -18.29
C ILE A 31 -20.09 17.64 -18.16
N CYS A 32 -21.09 18.23 -18.81
CA CYS A 32 -22.48 17.80 -18.68
C CYS A 32 -22.72 16.42 -19.28
N ILE A 33 -22.13 16.13 -20.45
CA ILE A 33 -22.22 14.80 -21.07
C ILE A 33 -21.65 13.75 -20.12
N PHE A 34 -20.42 13.95 -19.63
CA PHE A 34 -19.80 13.00 -18.71
C PHE A 34 -20.53 12.90 -17.38
N TRP A 35 -21.17 13.98 -16.91
CA TRP A 35 -21.96 13.94 -15.69
C TRP A 35 -23.21 13.07 -15.87
N ARG A 36 -23.96 13.24 -16.96
CA ARG A 36 -25.15 12.43 -17.25
C ARG A 36 -24.79 10.97 -17.50
N LEU A 37 -23.68 10.71 -18.20
CA LEU A 37 -23.18 9.35 -18.38
C LEU A 37 -22.79 8.71 -17.05
N LEU A 38 -22.16 9.47 -16.15
CA LEU A 38 -21.77 9.00 -14.83
C LEU A 38 -22.99 8.68 -13.95
N GLU A 39 -24.01 9.55 -13.94
CA GLU A 39 -25.28 9.29 -13.25
C GLU A 39 -25.95 8.02 -13.77
N ALA A 40 -26.07 7.89 -15.09
CA ALA A 40 -26.66 6.71 -15.72
C ALA A 40 -25.85 5.45 -15.40
N PHE A 41 -24.52 5.53 -15.41
CA PHE A 41 -23.63 4.42 -15.08
C PHE A 41 -23.84 3.93 -13.64
N ILE A 42 -23.82 4.83 -12.66
CA ILE A 42 -23.99 4.48 -11.24
C ILE A 42 -25.39 3.92 -10.97
N LEU A 43 -26.43 4.46 -11.63
CA LEU A 43 -27.80 3.97 -11.51
C LEU A 43 -27.95 2.56 -12.09
N ALA A 44 -27.36 2.30 -13.26
CA ALA A 44 -27.42 1.01 -13.94
C ALA A 44 -26.57 -0.07 -13.25
N MET A 45 -25.59 0.33 -12.45
CA MET A 45 -24.67 -0.58 -11.79
C MET A 45 -25.39 -1.43 -10.73
N PRO A 46 -25.25 -2.77 -10.76
CA PRO A 46 -25.87 -3.66 -9.78
C PRO A 46 -25.29 -3.42 -8.37
N ALA A 47 -25.96 -3.90 -7.33
CA ALA A 47 -25.48 -3.73 -5.95
C ALA A 47 -24.35 -4.71 -5.59
N ASP A 48 -24.29 -5.84 -6.29
CA ASP A 48 -23.38 -6.97 -6.12
C ASP A 48 -22.27 -6.98 -7.19
N VAL A 49 -21.76 -5.80 -7.56
CA VAL A 49 -20.71 -5.63 -8.59
C VAL A 49 -19.49 -6.53 -8.38
N LEU A 50 -19.11 -6.78 -7.12
CA LEU A 50 -17.97 -7.64 -6.77
C LEU A 50 -18.22 -9.13 -7.04
N LEU A 51 -19.48 -9.53 -7.28
CA LEU A 51 -19.90 -10.89 -7.65
C LEU A 51 -20.21 -11.00 -9.15
N ASP A 52 -19.96 -9.95 -9.94
CA ASP A 52 -20.10 -10.00 -11.40
C ASP A 52 -19.12 -11.05 -11.94
N VAL A 53 -19.66 -12.20 -12.36
CA VAL A 53 -18.90 -13.36 -12.87
C VAL A 53 -17.97 -13.00 -14.03
N ASN A 54 -18.21 -11.85 -14.70
CA ASN A 54 -17.37 -11.37 -15.80
C ASN A 54 -16.54 -10.12 -15.44
N GLU A 55 -16.61 -9.60 -14.20
CA GLU A 55 -15.95 -8.37 -13.71
C GLU A 55 -16.15 -7.13 -14.61
N ARG A 56 -17.17 -7.12 -15.48
CA ARG A 56 -17.30 -6.10 -16.54
C ARG A 56 -17.60 -4.73 -15.96
N TRP A 57 -18.46 -4.67 -14.94
CA TRP A 57 -18.81 -3.40 -14.32
C TRP A 57 -17.65 -2.81 -13.53
N TYR A 58 -16.91 -3.66 -12.82
CA TYR A 58 -15.73 -3.25 -12.06
C TYR A 58 -14.62 -2.76 -12.98
N SER A 59 -14.31 -3.50 -14.06
CA SER A 59 -13.34 -3.08 -15.07
C SER A 59 -13.73 -1.77 -15.75
N ARG A 60 -15.00 -1.57 -16.12
CA ARG A 60 -15.48 -0.30 -16.68
C ARG A 60 -15.38 0.87 -15.71
N LEU A 61 -15.64 0.62 -14.43
CA LEU A 61 -15.49 1.60 -13.37
C LEU A 61 -14.02 2.04 -13.25
N GLU A 62 -13.09 1.08 -13.31
CA GLU A 62 -11.65 1.36 -13.31
C GLU A 62 -11.23 2.18 -14.53
N GLU A 63 -11.65 1.78 -15.74
CA GLU A 63 -11.36 2.50 -16.98
C GLU A 63 -11.89 3.93 -16.94
N LEU A 64 -13.10 4.14 -16.42
CA LEU A 64 -13.71 5.45 -16.29
C LEU A 64 -12.95 6.33 -15.29
N PHE A 65 -12.54 5.78 -14.15
CA PHE A 65 -11.73 6.50 -13.17
C PHE A 65 -10.37 6.89 -13.75
N VAL A 66 -9.68 5.94 -14.39
CA VAL A 66 -8.38 6.17 -15.06
C VAL A 66 -8.51 7.24 -16.14
N PHE A 67 -9.57 7.21 -16.93
CA PHE A 67 -9.86 8.24 -17.93
C PHE A 67 -9.96 9.63 -17.30
N PHE A 68 -10.75 9.78 -16.23
CA PHE A 68 -10.87 11.07 -15.54
C PHE A 68 -9.57 11.54 -14.88
N ALA A 69 -8.78 10.62 -14.33
CA ALA A 69 -7.54 10.94 -13.63
C ALA A 69 -6.39 11.28 -14.59
N ASN A 70 -6.32 10.61 -15.74
CA ASN A 70 -5.22 10.77 -16.70
C ASN A 70 -5.54 11.75 -17.85
N SER A 71 -6.76 12.26 -17.92
CA SER A 71 -7.15 13.25 -18.93
C SER A 71 -6.38 14.57 -18.79
N ARG A 72 -6.11 15.24 -19.91
CA ARG A 72 -5.61 16.63 -19.92
C ARG A 72 -6.57 17.60 -19.22
N LEU A 73 -7.85 17.24 -19.17
CA LEU A 73 -8.91 17.95 -18.47
C LEU A 73 -9.17 17.38 -17.06
N LYS A 74 -8.21 16.70 -16.43
CA LYS A 74 -8.40 16.10 -15.08
C LYS A 74 -8.90 17.07 -14.01
N HIS A 75 -8.54 18.36 -14.11
CA HIS A 75 -9.03 19.40 -13.20
C HIS A 75 -10.54 19.65 -13.36
N VAL A 76 -11.05 19.48 -14.58
CA VAL A 76 -12.47 19.58 -14.91
C VAL A 76 -13.24 18.41 -14.33
N PHE A 77 -12.68 17.20 -14.39
CA PHE A 77 -13.32 15.98 -13.91
C PHE A 77 -13.19 15.74 -12.40
N LYS A 78 -12.68 16.71 -11.63
CA LYS A 78 -12.50 16.56 -10.17
C LYS A 78 -13.81 16.21 -9.47
N GLU A 79 -14.88 16.95 -9.76
CA GLU A 79 -16.19 16.70 -9.17
C GLU A 79 -16.81 15.39 -9.66
N HIS A 80 -16.54 14.97 -10.92
CA HIS A 80 -16.96 13.67 -11.42
C HIS A 80 -16.28 12.53 -10.63
N ARG A 81 -14.99 12.65 -10.33
CA ARG A 81 -14.29 11.68 -9.49
C ARG A 81 -14.86 11.63 -8.08
N HIS A 82 -15.08 12.79 -7.44
CA HIS A 82 -15.71 12.85 -6.13
C HIS A 82 -17.13 12.25 -6.10
N TYR A 83 -17.93 12.53 -7.14
CA TYR A 83 -19.26 11.97 -7.29
C TYR A 83 -19.20 10.44 -7.48
N LEU A 84 -18.30 9.97 -8.34
CA LEU A 84 -18.07 8.55 -8.56
C LEU A 84 -17.74 7.85 -7.24
N VAL A 85 -16.75 8.37 -6.49
CA VAL A 85 -16.32 7.73 -5.26
C VAL A 85 -17.27 7.95 -4.08
N SER A 86 -18.28 8.81 -4.17
CA SER A 86 -19.26 9.00 -3.08
C SER A 86 -20.60 8.30 -3.33
N LYS A 87 -20.89 7.93 -4.58
CA LYS A 87 -22.18 7.34 -4.99
C LYS A 87 -22.07 5.92 -5.52
N CYS A 88 -20.87 5.44 -5.81
CA CYS A 88 -20.67 4.06 -6.24
C CYS A 88 -20.99 3.08 -5.10
N LYS A 89 -21.58 1.93 -5.46
CA LYS A 89 -22.05 0.88 -4.53
C LYS A 89 -20.97 -0.12 -4.11
N VAL A 90 -19.74 0.04 -4.61
CA VAL A 90 -18.60 -0.85 -4.34
C VAL A 90 -17.88 -0.38 -3.06
N SER A 91 -17.07 -1.23 -2.42
CA SER A 91 -16.13 -0.76 -1.39
C SER A 91 -15.13 0.23 -2.01
N LEU A 92 -15.35 1.50 -1.72
CA LEU A 92 -14.64 2.63 -2.31
C LEU A 92 -13.20 2.71 -1.82
N VAL A 93 -12.97 2.27 -0.58
CA VAL A 93 -11.65 2.28 0.03
C VAL A 93 -10.74 1.25 -0.66
N CYS A 94 -11.23 0.02 -0.85
CA CYS A 94 -10.52 -1.02 -1.60
C CYS A 94 -10.32 -0.64 -3.08
N PHE A 95 -11.36 -0.05 -3.71
CA PHE A 95 -11.26 0.41 -5.09
C PHE A 95 -10.15 1.44 -5.28
N LEU A 96 -10.07 2.43 -4.39
CA LEU A 96 -9.03 3.46 -4.46
C LEU A 96 -7.65 2.93 -4.10
N SER A 97 -7.55 2.06 -3.10
CA SER A 97 -6.26 1.55 -2.64
C SER A 97 -5.54 0.73 -3.70
N LYS A 98 -6.28 0.05 -4.58
CA LYS A 98 -5.69 -0.61 -5.76
C LYS A 98 -4.81 0.33 -6.59
N PHE A 99 -5.30 1.54 -6.90
CA PHE A 99 -4.57 2.51 -7.73
C PHE A 99 -3.32 3.12 -7.09
N PHE A 100 -3.10 2.95 -5.79
CA PHE A 100 -1.87 3.42 -5.16
C PHE A 100 -1.04 2.32 -4.52
N THR A 101 -1.48 1.06 -4.65
CA THR A 101 -0.76 -0.15 -4.25
C THR A 101 -0.34 -1.03 -5.44
N GLU A 102 -0.58 -0.57 -6.66
CA GLU A 102 -0.16 -1.18 -7.92
C GLU A 102 0.73 -0.23 -8.74
N ASP A 103 1.41 -0.80 -9.75
CA ASP A 103 2.26 -0.05 -10.67
C ASP A 103 1.41 0.62 -11.76
N VAL A 104 0.87 1.80 -11.45
CA VAL A 104 0.02 2.60 -12.33
C VAL A 104 0.62 3.98 -12.59
N PRO A 105 0.16 4.73 -13.63
CA PRO A 105 0.67 6.07 -13.90
C PRO A 105 0.51 7.00 -12.69
N ALA A 106 1.52 7.83 -12.42
CA ALA A 106 1.55 8.73 -11.27
C ALA A 106 0.32 9.65 -11.17
N ALA A 107 -0.24 10.09 -12.30
CA ALA A 107 -1.46 10.90 -12.31
C ALA A 107 -2.66 10.15 -11.71
N VAL A 108 -2.81 8.86 -12.03
CA VAL A 108 -3.89 8.01 -11.48
C VAL A 108 -3.68 7.81 -9.99
N GLN A 109 -2.45 7.55 -9.57
CA GLN A 109 -2.08 7.41 -8.16
C GLN A 109 -2.35 8.68 -7.35
N ILE A 110 -1.98 9.86 -7.86
CA ILE A 110 -2.21 11.15 -7.18
C ILE A 110 -3.70 11.44 -7.05
N GLU A 111 -4.48 11.24 -8.12
CA GLU A 111 -5.91 11.53 -8.10
C GLU A 111 -6.70 10.53 -7.24
N SER A 112 -6.27 9.26 -7.15
CA SER A 112 -6.85 8.29 -6.22
C SER A 112 -6.58 8.65 -4.76
N LEU A 113 -5.39 9.16 -4.44
CA LEU A 113 -5.06 9.69 -3.11
C LEU A 113 -5.86 10.94 -2.76
N HIS A 114 -6.08 11.84 -3.71
CA HIS A 114 -6.97 12.99 -3.50
C HIS A 114 -8.42 12.54 -3.23
N CYS A 115 -8.92 11.54 -3.95
CA CYS A 115 -10.23 10.95 -3.69
C CYS A 115 -10.30 10.27 -2.31
N PHE A 116 -9.24 9.56 -1.90
CA PHE A 116 -9.17 8.94 -0.58
C PHE A 116 -9.22 10.00 0.54
N THR A 117 -8.46 11.10 0.38
CA THR A 117 -8.50 12.24 1.30
C THR A 117 -9.90 12.87 1.36
N PHE A 118 -10.58 12.97 0.20
CA PHE A 118 -11.97 13.42 0.14
C PHE A 118 -12.90 12.48 0.93
N LEU A 119 -12.75 11.15 0.82
CA LEU A 119 -13.52 10.19 1.62
C LEU A 119 -13.28 10.38 3.12
N CYS A 120 -12.04 10.59 3.56
CA CYS A 120 -11.75 10.90 4.97
C CYS A 120 -12.51 12.15 5.46
N SER A 121 -12.79 13.12 4.58
CA SER A 121 -13.54 14.33 4.95
C SER A 121 -15.05 14.09 5.10
N GLN A 122 -15.59 13.10 4.38
CA GLN A 122 -17.02 12.78 4.28
C GLN A 122 -17.44 11.56 5.10
N ALA A 123 -16.48 10.82 5.67
CA ALA A 123 -16.73 9.53 6.30
C ALA A 123 -17.65 9.63 7.52
N ASP A 124 -18.58 8.68 7.60
CA ASP A 124 -19.40 8.40 8.77
C ASP A 124 -18.78 7.29 9.63
N ASP A 125 -19.48 6.89 10.70
CA ASP A 125 -19.09 5.80 11.60
C ASP A 125 -18.80 4.47 10.90
N SER A 126 -19.44 4.21 9.74
CA SER A 126 -19.30 2.94 9.01
C SER A 126 -18.03 2.92 8.17
N LEU A 127 -17.73 4.03 7.48
CA LEU A 127 -16.53 4.17 6.64
C LEU A 127 -15.25 4.40 7.45
N LEU A 128 -15.37 4.89 8.69
CA LEU A 128 -14.24 5.16 9.57
C LEU A 128 -13.25 3.99 9.66
N PHE A 129 -13.75 2.80 9.97
CA PHE A 129 -12.90 1.63 10.22
C PHE A 129 -12.29 1.08 8.94
N GLU A 130 -13.00 1.16 7.82
CA GLU A 130 -12.46 0.76 6.51
C GLU A 130 -11.29 1.66 6.11
N LEU A 131 -11.45 2.99 6.24
CA LEU A 131 -10.39 3.96 5.92
C LEU A 131 -9.15 3.78 6.80
N LEU A 132 -9.34 3.54 8.10
CA LEU A 132 -8.24 3.35 9.04
C LEU A 132 -7.53 2.00 8.84
N ALA A 133 -8.28 0.94 8.49
CA ALA A 133 -7.70 -0.36 8.17
C ALA A 133 -6.80 -0.31 6.91
N GLU A 134 -7.10 0.62 5.99
CA GLU A 134 -6.34 0.85 4.75
C GLU A 134 -5.15 1.80 4.92
N PHE A 135 -4.86 2.28 6.13
CA PHE A 135 -3.65 3.07 6.43
C PHE A 135 -2.36 2.44 5.87
N PRO A 136 -2.08 1.13 6.03
CA PRO A 136 -0.84 0.54 5.51
C PRO A 136 -0.69 0.72 3.99
N SER A 137 -1.78 0.73 3.24
CA SER A 137 -1.78 0.95 1.79
C SER A 137 -1.24 2.35 1.42
N VAL A 138 -1.44 3.37 2.26
CA VAL A 138 -0.96 4.75 2.07
C VAL A 138 0.57 4.86 2.27
N LEU A 139 1.20 3.93 2.98
CA LEU A 139 2.65 3.94 3.17
C LEU A 139 3.42 3.71 1.86
N ILE A 140 2.83 3.01 0.90
CA ILE A 140 3.42 2.76 -0.43
C ILE A 140 3.66 4.06 -1.20
N PRO A 141 2.64 4.88 -1.50
CA PRO A 141 2.85 6.14 -2.20
C PRO A 141 3.61 7.17 -1.36
N LEU A 142 3.56 7.09 -0.02
CA LEU A 142 4.37 7.96 0.84
C LEU A 142 5.88 7.66 0.73
N ALA A 143 6.25 6.43 0.37
CA ALA A 143 7.63 6.03 0.07
C ALA A 143 8.04 6.28 -1.40
N SER A 144 7.17 6.88 -2.22
CA SER A 144 7.42 7.09 -3.65
C SER A 144 8.58 8.04 -3.93
N ASP A 145 9.29 7.83 -5.04
CA ASP A 145 10.28 8.77 -5.55
C ASP A 145 9.64 10.08 -6.05
N ASN A 146 8.38 10.04 -6.50
CA ASN A 146 7.65 11.20 -6.98
C ASN A 146 7.17 12.07 -5.80
N GLN A 147 7.63 13.33 -5.77
CA GLN A 147 7.30 14.26 -4.69
C GLN A 147 5.81 14.63 -4.64
N GLU A 148 5.14 14.79 -5.78
CA GLU A 148 3.70 15.08 -5.83
C GLU A 148 2.89 13.91 -5.27
N THR A 149 3.28 12.67 -5.58
CA THR A 149 2.70 11.47 -4.97
C THR A 149 2.87 11.48 -3.45
N ARG A 150 4.07 11.78 -2.94
CA ARG A 150 4.31 11.87 -1.48
C ARG A 150 3.45 12.95 -0.83
N VAL A 151 3.29 14.10 -1.49
CA VAL A 151 2.44 15.21 -1.01
C VAL A 151 0.98 14.77 -0.95
N ALA A 152 0.46 14.11 -1.98
CA ALA A 152 -0.90 13.59 -2.00
C ALA A 152 -1.12 12.51 -0.92
N ALA A 153 -0.17 11.57 -0.76
CA ALA A 153 -0.21 10.54 0.27
C ALA A 153 -0.18 11.11 1.69
N MET A 154 0.64 12.16 1.92
CA MET A 154 0.66 12.85 3.19
C MET A 154 -0.67 13.58 3.48
N GLY A 155 -1.38 14.04 2.43
CA GLY A 155 -2.76 14.51 2.55
C GLY A 155 -3.72 13.44 3.07
N CYS A 156 -3.55 12.18 2.64
CA CYS A 156 -4.30 11.05 3.20
C CYS A 156 -3.96 10.82 4.68
N ILE A 157 -2.70 10.94 5.09
CA ILE A 157 -2.29 10.83 6.51
C ILE A 157 -2.93 11.95 7.35
N ASP A 158 -2.91 13.19 6.86
CA ASP A 158 -3.59 14.31 7.52
C ASP A 158 -5.11 14.04 7.62
N GLY A 159 -5.70 13.49 6.55
CA GLY A 159 -7.11 13.12 6.47
C GLY A 159 -7.49 12.03 7.48
N LEU A 160 -6.70 10.95 7.56
CA LEU A 160 -6.90 9.86 8.52
C LEU A 160 -6.73 10.34 9.96
N TYR A 161 -5.74 11.19 10.22
CA TYR A 161 -5.54 11.77 11.55
C TYR A 161 -6.69 12.69 11.96
N ALA A 162 -7.12 13.58 11.06
CA ALA A 162 -8.27 14.44 11.30
C ALA A 162 -9.56 13.64 11.48
N LEU A 163 -9.72 12.56 10.71
CA LEU A 163 -10.85 11.64 10.82
C LEU A 163 -10.84 10.98 12.20
N TRP A 164 -9.73 10.39 12.63
CA TRP A 164 -9.58 9.77 13.95
C TRP A 164 -10.02 10.71 15.09
N ARG A 165 -9.57 11.97 15.06
CA ARG A 165 -9.85 12.98 16.09
C ARG A 165 -11.31 13.42 16.17
N ARG A 166 -12.12 13.19 15.13
CA ARG A 166 -13.56 13.55 15.13
C ARG A 166 -14.41 12.53 15.88
N PHE A 167 -13.93 11.31 16.08
CA PHE A 167 -14.75 10.23 16.64
C PHE A 167 -14.45 10.00 18.11
N ASP A 168 -15.51 9.92 18.91
CA ASP A 168 -15.42 9.56 20.32
C ASP A 168 -15.50 8.04 20.49
N PHE A 169 -14.33 7.41 20.61
CA PHE A 169 -14.20 5.97 20.81
C PHE A 169 -14.61 5.51 22.22
N SER A 170 -14.91 6.42 23.15
CA SER A 170 -15.29 6.08 24.53
C SER A 170 -16.62 5.30 24.61
N SER A 171 -17.49 5.45 23.60
CA SER A 171 -18.83 4.86 23.56
C SER A 171 -18.93 3.48 22.89
N LYS A 172 -17.91 3.05 22.13
CA LYS A 172 -17.96 1.82 21.30
C LYS A 172 -16.93 0.78 21.73
N LYS A 173 -17.28 0.00 22.76
CA LYS A 173 -16.52 -1.18 23.21
C LYS A 173 -16.77 -2.39 22.28
N ASN A 174 -16.28 -2.35 21.04
CA ASN A 174 -16.14 -3.56 20.23
C ASN A 174 -14.68 -4.02 20.23
N GLY A 175 -14.46 -5.29 20.58
CA GLY A 175 -13.15 -5.83 20.98
C GLY A 175 -12.07 -5.87 19.88
N SER A 176 -12.42 -5.88 18.60
CA SER A 176 -11.44 -5.82 17.49
C SER A 176 -10.97 -4.40 17.20
N THR A 177 -11.87 -3.42 17.33
CA THR A 177 -11.59 -2.00 17.09
C THR A 177 -10.66 -1.39 18.14
N ALA A 178 -10.74 -1.87 19.38
CA ALA A 178 -9.89 -1.43 20.49
C ALA A 178 -8.41 -1.87 20.36
N LEU A 179 -8.09 -2.82 19.47
CA LEU A 179 -6.76 -3.42 19.39
C LEU A 179 -5.73 -2.56 18.64
N TRP A 180 -6.15 -1.80 17.64
CA TRP A 180 -5.26 -0.93 16.86
C TRP A 180 -5.45 0.56 17.14
N SER A 181 -6.51 0.91 17.87
CA SER A 181 -6.89 2.29 18.11
C SER A 181 -5.82 3.11 18.82
N HIS A 182 -5.19 2.51 19.83
CA HIS A 182 -4.23 3.22 20.67
C HIS A 182 -2.95 3.60 19.95
N PHE A 183 -2.38 2.69 19.15
CA PHE A 183 -1.12 2.99 18.47
C PHE A 183 -1.31 3.77 17.17
N LEU A 184 -2.47 3.64 16.52
CA LEU A 184 -2.70 4.29 15.23
C LEU A 184 -2.84 5.80 15.38
N ASP A 185 -3.48 6.29 16.45
CA ASP A 185 -3.55 7.73 16.77
C ASP A 185 -2.14 8.32 16.93
N ASP A 186 -1.33 7.68 17.77
CA ASP A 186 0.05 8.14 18.04
C ASP A 186 0.93 8.05 16.78
N LEU A 187 0.82 6.96 16.01
CA LEU A 187 1.58 6.79 14.77
C LEU A 187 1.23 7.87 13.75
N LEU A 188 -0.07 8.08 13.49
CA LEU A 188 -0.54 9.12 12.57
C LEU A 188 -0.10 10.52 13.06
N GLY A 189 -0.24 10.80 14.35
CA GLY A 189 0.20 12.04 14.97
C GLY A 189 1.70 12.30 14.80
N LEU A 190 2.54 11.28 15.02
CA LEU A 190 3.99 11.38 14.79
C LEU A 190 4.32 11.61 13.31
N MET A 191 3.63 10.93 12.39
CA MET A 191 3.84 11.16 10.95
C MET A 191 3.46 12.59 10.53
N VAL A 192 2.35 13.12 11.05
CA VAL A 192 1.94 14.52 10.83
C VAL A 192 3.00 15.50 11.39
N GLN A 193 3.54 15.24 12.57
CA GLN A 193 4.62 16.06 13.15
C GLN A 193 5.89 16.04 12.28
N GLN A 194 6.23 14.89 11.70
CA GLN A 194 7.42 14.71 10.86
C GLN A 194 7.19 14.98 9.38
N LYS A 195 6.00 15.50 9.00
CA LYS A 195 5.57 15.75 7.62
C LYS A 195 6.62 16.43 6.74
N ARG A 196 7.28 17.48 7.26
CA ARG A 196 8.27 18.24 6.49
C ARG A 196 9.46 17.35 6.06
N LEU A 197 9.93 16.49 6.96
CA LEU A 197 11.06 15.60 6.70
C LEU A 197 10.68 14.45 5.77
N ILE A 198 9.48 13.87 5.97
CA ILE A 198 8.92 12.84 5.09
C ILE A 198 8.81 13.33 3.63
N LEU A 199 8.38 14.58 3.44
CA LEU A 199 8.23 15.16 2.10
C LEU A 199 9.57 15.54 1.47
N SER A 200 10.55 15.98 2.27
CA SER A 200 11.86 16.43 1.78
C SER A 200 12.81 15.30 1.41
N ASP A 201 12.85 14.20 2.18
CA ASP A 201 13.77 13.09 1.95
C ASP A 201 13.02 11.75 1.86
N LYS A 202 13.12 11.11 0.70
CA LYS A 202 12.50 9.80 0.44
C LYS A 202 12.99 8.68 1.37
N LYS A 203 14.21 8.79 1.91
CA LYS A 203 14.77 7.79 2.84
C LYS A 203 14.34 8.03 4.28
N PHE A 204 13.80 9.21 4.58
CA PHE A 204 13.40 9.56 5.93
C PHE A 204 12.29 8.64 6.44
N LEU A 205 11.27 8.34 5.63
CA LEU A 205 10.15 7.48 6.08
C LEU A 205 10.63 6.09 6.53
N SER A 206 11.52 5.45 5.77
CA SER A 206 12.08 4.14 6.16
C SER A 206 12.89 4.22 7.45
N SER A 207 13.68 5.29 7.60
CA SER A 207 14.47 5.56 8.81
C SER A 207 13.59 5.84 10.03
N PHE A 208 12.50 6.58 9.84
CA PHE A 208 11.48 6.88 10.84
C PHE A 208 10.77 5.61 11.30
N MET A 209 10.27 4.79 10.37
CA MET A 209 9.62 3.52 10.70
C MET A 209 10.57 2.57 11.43
N THR A 210 11.83 2.51 10.99
CA THR A 210 12.86 1.70 11.65
C THR A 210 13.10 2.18 13.07
N SER A 211 13.35 3.48 13.28
CA SER A 211 13.60 4.06 14.61
C SER A 211 12.41 3.88 15.57
N LEU A 212 11.18 4.04 15.06
CA LEU A 212 9.96 3.94 15.86
C LEU A 212 9.66 2.49 16.27
N LEU A 213 9.90 1.52 15.39
CA LEU A 213 9.47 0.13 15.56
C LEU A 213 10.59 -0.84 15.93
N SER A 214 11.86 -0.45 15.83
CA SER A 214 12.99 -1.28 16.24
C SER A 214 13.17 -1.29 17.76
N SER A 215 13.80 -2.35 18.27
CA SER A 215 14.27 -2.44 19.66
C SER A 215 15.58 -1.67 19.89
N SER A 216 16.37 -1.44 18.83
CA SER A 216 17.63 -0.68 18.86
C SER A 216 17.55 0.54 17.93
N CYS A 217 17.71 1.74 18.49
CA CYS A 217 17.57 2.99 17.74
C CYS A 217 18.96 3.55 17.41
N ASN A 218 19.45 3.32 16.18
CA ASN A 218 20.72 3.87 15.69
C ASN A 218 20.54 4.73 14.42
N SER A 219 19.42 5.46 14.30
CA SER A 219 19.23 6.35 13.16
C SER A 219 19.79 7.74 13.44
N LEU A 220 20.74 8.20 12.63
CA LEU A 220 21.22 9.58 12.67
C LEU A 220 20.16 10.60 12.20
N LEU A 221 19.16 10.14 11.45
CA LEU A 221 18.15 11.00 10.82
C LEU A 221 16.95 11.28 11.74
N VAL A 222 16.78 10.50 12.81
CA VAL A 222 15.56 10.51 13.63
C VAL A 222 15.94 10.70 15.10
N PRO A 223 15.33 11.66 15.82
CA PRO A 223 15.60 11.84 17.24
C PRO A 223 15.32 10.57 18.07
N GLU A 224 16.21 10.23 19.00
CA GLU A 224 16.05 9.04 19.88
C GLU A 224 14.74 9.04 20.66
N SER A 225 14.19 10.22 20.95
CA SER A 225 12.90 10.38 21.64
C SER A 225 11.72 9.79 20.87
N ILE A 226 11.85 9.56 19.55
CA ILE A 226 10.82 8.91 18.73
C ILE A 226 10.82 7.40 18.99
N GLY A 227 11.98 6.75 19.06
CA GLY A 227 12.08 5.30 19.29
C GLY A 227 11.63 4.83 20.67
N GLN A 228 11.51 5.77 21.63
CA GLN A 228 11.01 5.54 22.98
C GLN A 228 9.50 5.77 23.14
N ARG A 229 8.80 6.22 22.08
CA ARG A 229 7.35 6.51 22.15
C ARG A 229 6.50 5.26 22.32
N PHE A 230 6.91 4.15 21.72
CA PHE A 230 6.19 2.88 21.80
C PHE A 230 6.91 1.91 22.72
N ASP A 231 6.15 1.24 23.58
CA ASP A 231 6.63 0.05 24.27
C ASP A 231 6.77 -1.13 23.29
N GLN A 232 7.44 -2.20 23.71
CA GLN A 232 7.69 -3.35 22.83
C GLN A 232 6.39 -3.99 22.34
N GLN A 233 5.37 -4.09 23.20
CA GLN A 233 4.08 -4.67 22.83
C GLN A 233 3.39 -3.86 21.72
N THR A 234 3.48 -2.54 21.80
CA THR A 234 2.92 -1.61 20.80
C THR A 234 3.69 -1.69 19.49
N LYS A 235 5.03 -1.79 19.54
CA LYS A 235 5.86 -2.03 18.35
C LYS A 235 5.45 -3.31 17.64
N ASP A 236 5.35 -4.42 18.36
CA ASP A 236 4.99 -5.73 17.79
C ASP A 236 3.58 -5.72 17.18
N LYS A 237 2.60 -5.09 17.86
CA LYS A 237 1.24 -4.92 17.33
C LYS A 237 1.21 -4.06 16.07
N THR A 238 1.98 -2.98 16.04
CA THR A 238 2.06 -2.07 14.88
C THR A 238 2.68 -2.79 13.68
N ILE A 239 3.77 -3.52 13.90
CA ILE A 239 4.43 -4.35 12.87
C ILE A 239 3.46 -5.41 12.33
N ALA A 240 2.78 -6.14 13.21
CA ALA A 240 1.81 -7.16 12.83
C ALA A 240 0.63 -6.59 12.03
N PHE A 241 0.13 -5.41 12.41
CA PHE A 241 -0.94 -4.73 11.68
C PHE A 241 -0.52 -4.33 10.26
N ILE A 242 0.63 -3.65 10.13
CA ILE A 242 1.13 -3.18 8.82
C ILE A 242 1.41 -4.38 7.91
N LEU A 243 2.12 -5.39 8.41
CA LEU A 243 2.49 -6.57 7.61
C LEU A 243 1.29 -7.45 7.29
N GLY A 244 0.35 -7.62 8.23
CA GLY A 244 -0.89 -8.38 8.01
C GLY A 244 -1.76 -7.77 6.92
N SER A 245 -1.83 -6.44 6.84
CA SER A 245 -2.48 -5.74 5.72
C SER A 245 -1.66 -5.85 4.43
N ALA A 246 -0.34 -5.64 4.49
CA ALA A 246 0.53 -5.67 3.31
C ALA A 246 0.52 -7.03 2.59
N LEU A 247 0.42 -8.15 3.32
CA LEU A 247 0.36 -9.49 2.74
C LEU A 247 -0.90 -9.73 1.89
N LYS A 248 -1.94 -8.90 2.03
CA LYS A 248 -3.15 -8.95 1.19
C LYS A 248 -3.00 -8.20 -0.14
N LEU A 249 -1.98 -7.36 -0.29
CA LEU A 249 -1.74 -6.54 -1.48
C LEU A 249 -1.18 -7.35 -2.65
N SER A 250 -1.06 -6.72 -3.82
CA SER A 250 -0.32 -7.27 -4.98
C SER A 250 1.15 -7.57 -4.64
N ALA A 251 1.84 -8.34 -5.50
CA ALA A 251 3.29 -8.58 -5.31
C ALA A 251 4.11 -7.28 -5.29
N PHE A 252 3.68 -6.26 -6.04
CA PHE A 252 4.27 -4.93 -6.00
C PHE A 252 4.03 -4.26 -4.63
N GLY A 253 2.79 -4.22 -4.15
CA GLY A 253 2.47 -3.61 -2.86
C GLY A 253 3.19 -4.28 -1.68
N LYS A 254 3.24 -5.63 -1.67
CA LYS A 254 4.03 -6.41 -0.71
C LYS A 254 5.50 -5.99 -0.69
N LEU A 255 6.12 -5.91 -1.88
CA LEU A 255 7.52 -5.54 -2.03
C LEU A 255 7.78 -4.13 -1.51
N MET A 256 6.90 -3.18 -1.79
CA MET A 256 7.06 -1.80 -1.36
C MET A 256 7.02 -1.65 0.17
N ILE A 257 6.06 -2.31 0.84
CA ILE A 257 5.98 -2.30 2.31
C ILE A 257 7.18 -3.02 2.95
N LEU A 258 7.54 -4.21 2.46
CA LEU A 258 8.69 -4.95 2.98
C LEU A 258 10.00 -4.17 2.78
N SER A 259 10.16 -3.51 1.64
CA SER A 259 11.31 -2.63 1.36
C SER A 259 11.35 -1.41 2.29
N LEU A 260 10.19 -0.83 2.61
CA LEU A 260 10.07 0.28 3.55
C LEU A 260 10.53 -0.14 4.96
N LEU A 261 10.13 -1.33 5.39
CA LEU A 261 10.37 -1.88 6.71
C LEU A 261 11.68 -2.67 6.83
N LYS A 262 12.47 -2.82 5.77
CA LYS A 262 13.68 -3.66 5.76
C LYS A 262 14.69 -3.35 6.88
N GLY A 263 14.71 -2.11 7.38
CA GLY A 263 15.57 -1.70 8.49
C GLY A 263 15.21 -2.36 9.83
N LEU A 264 14.01 -2.92 9.96
CA LEU A 264 13.59 -3.72 11.12
C LEU A 264 14.28 -5.09 11.15
N GLY A 265 14.85 -5.52 10.02
CA GLY A 265 15.53 -6.81 9.88
C GLY A 265 14.66 -7.95 10.36
N SER A 266 15.15 -8.66 11.37
CA SER A 266 14.52 -9.87 11.88
C SER A 266 13.16 -9.69 12.53
N ALA A 267 12.83 -8.48 13.00
CA ALA A 267 11.55 -8.24 13.67
C ALA A 267 10.36 -8.52 12.74
N ILE A 268 10.54 -8.33 11.42
CA ILE A 268 9.54 -8.66 10.39
C ILE A 268 9.19 -10.17 10.42
N LEU A 269 10.17 -11.03 10.73
CA LEU A 269 10.02 -12.49 10.73
C LEU A 269 9.36 -13.02 12.01
N HIS A 270 9.15 -12.20 13.04
CA HIS A 270 8.33 -12.62 14.19
C HIS A 270 6.84 -12.68 13.86
N VAL A 271 6.40 -12.02 12.76
CA VAL A 271 5.03 -12.15 12.26
C VAL A 271 4.85 -13.50 11.56
N LYS A 272 3.96 -14.33 12.11
CA LYS A 272 3.70 -15.70 11.62
C LYS A 272 3.38 -15.75 10.13
N ASP A 273 2.52 -14.85 9.66
CA ASP A 273 2.07 -14.84 8.26
C ASP A 273 3.21 -14.52 7.29
N VAL A 274 4.20 -13.72 7.72
CA VAL A 274 5.40 -13.44 6.91
C VAL A 274 6.29 -14.68 6.81
N ARG A 275 6.44 -15.46 7.89
CA ARG A 275 7.18 -16.73 7.86
C ARG A 275 6.50 -17.77 6.96
N SER A 276 5.17 -17.86 7.04
CA SER A 276 4.38 -18.71 6.15
C SER A 276 4.56 -18.29 4.70
N PHE A 277 4.59 -16.98 4.43
CA PHE A 277 4.82 -16.47 3.08
C PHE A 277 6.25 -16.75 2.57
N LEU A 278 7.29 -16.58 3.41
CA LEU A 278 8.67 -16.99 3.07
C LEU A 278 8.75 -18.48 2.73
N SER A 279 8.12 -19.32 3.55
CA SER A 279 8.08 -20.77 3.35
C SER A 279 7.45 -21.13 2.00
N LEU A 280 6.32 -20.47 1.67
CA LEU A 280 5.62 -20.65 0.39
C LEU A 280 6.48 -20.25 -0.82
N LEU A 281 7.22 -19.13 -0.73
CA LEU A 281 8.11 -18.68 -1.81
C LEU A 281 9.26 -19.67 -2.05
N LEU A 282 9.86 -20.19 -0.98
CA LEU A 282 10.92 -21.20 -1.06
C LEU A 282 10.41 -22.54 -1.60
N GLU A 283 9.22 -22.96 -1.18
CA GLU A 283 8.59 -24.19 -1.68
C GLU A 283 8.29 -24.09 -3.18
N ARG A 284 7.67 -22.99 -3.63
CA ARG A 284 7.42 -22.74 -5.05
C ARG A 284 8.71 -22.71 -5.87
N ARG A 285 9.77 -22.11 -5.32
CA ARG A 285 11.12 -22.12 -5.92
C ARG A 285 11.66 -23.55 -6.05
N SER A 286 11.59 -24.35 -4.98
CA SER A 286 12.06 -25.75 -4.99
C SER A 286 11.32 -26.57 -6.03
N GLN A 287 9.99 -26.52 -6.01
CA GLN A 287 9.14 -27.31 -6.92
C GLN A 287 9.35 -26.94 -8.39
N HIS A 288 9.51 -25.65 -8.71
CA HIS A 288 9.63 -25.20 -10.09
C HIS A 288 11.04 -25.34 -10.66
N TYR A 289 12.08 -25.07 -9.87
CA TYR A 289 13.46 -24.97 -10.36
C TYR A 289 14.39 -26.10 -9.90
N ILE A 290 14.05 -26.84 -8.86
CA ILE A 290 14.89 -27.91 -8.28
C ILE A 290 14.27 -29.28 -8.56
N GLU A 291 13.10 -29.57 -7.99
CA GLU A 291 12.52 -30.92 -7.98
C GLU A 291 11.81 -31.31 -9.30
N LEU A 292 11.56 -30.36 -10.20
CA LEU A 292 10.86 -30.56 -11.51
C LEU A 292 9.51 -31.31 -11.41
N HIS A 293 8.92 -31.38 -10.22
CA HIS A 293 7.61 -31.96 -9.99
C HIS A 293 6.52 -30.88 -10.18
N SER A 294 5.84 -30.96 -11.33
CA SER A 294 4.49 -30.45 -11.66
C SER A 294 4.08 -29.01 -11.31
N SER A 295 3.61 -28.28 -12.33
CA SER A 295 2.60 -27.19 -12.30
C SER A 295 2.78 -25.97 -11.39
N SER A 296 3.80 -25.90 -10.54
CA SER A 296 4.08 -24.72 -9.70
C SER A 296 4.32 -23.48 -10.59
N PRO A 297 3.64 -22.35 -10.34
CA PRO A 297 3.83 -21.15 -11.14
C PRO A 297 5.17 -20.49 -10.82
N LYS A 298 5.88 -20.07 -11.89
CA LYS A 298 7.13 -19.31 -11.83
C LYS A 298 7.01 -18.12 -10.86
N LEU A 299 8.06 -17.86 -10.07
CA LEU A 299 8.14 -16.64 -9.27
C LEU A 299 8.24 -15.42 -10.19
N SER A 300 7.44 -14.40 -9.92
CA SER A 300 7.54 -13.08 -10.56
C SER A 300 8.77 -12.32 -10.06
N GLY A 301 9.25 -11.31 -10.82
CA GLY A 301 10.38 -10.49 -10.41
C GLY A 301 10.19 -9.80 -9.06
N ASN A 302 8.98 -9.38 -8.72
CA ASN A 302 8.67 -8.81 -7.40
C ASN A 302 8.76 -9.87 -6.29
N GLU A 303 8.28 -11.09 -6.54
CA GLU A 303 8.38 -12.20 -5.58
C GLU A 303 9.83 -12.62 -5.32
N ILE A 304 10.68 -12.63 -6.35
CA ILE A 304 12.12 -12.90 -6.21
C ILE A 304 12.78 -11.84 -5.31
N ARG A 305 12.49 -10.55 -5.54
CA ARG A 305 12.99 -9.46 -4.71
C ARG A 305 12.48 -9.53 -3.26
N ILE A 306 11.22 -9.92 -3.06
CA ILE A 306 10.67 -10.16 -1.72
C ILE A 306 11.40 -11.31 -1.04
N LEU A 307 11.60 -12.44 -1.75
CA LEU A 307 12.33 -13.59 -1.23
C LEU A 307 13.74 -13.19 -0.76
N CYS A 308 14.47 -12.41 -1.56
CA CYS A 308 15.78 -11.89 -1.18
C CYS A 308 15.73 -11.05 0.10
N LEU A 309 14.81 -10.08 0.20
CA LEU A 309 14.66 -9.22 1.38
C LEU A 309 14.38 -10.01 2.67
N LEU A 310 13.52 -11.04 2.58
CA LEU A 310 13.18 -11.88 3.72
C LEU A 310 14.37 -12.76 4.14
N LEU A 311 15.12 -13.30 3.17
CA LEU A 311 16.32 -14.10 3.43
C LEU A 311 17.47 -13.27 4.03
N GLU A 312 17.68 -12.04 3.57
CA GLU A 312 18.63 -11.10 4.20
C GLU A 312 18.27 -10.84 5.68
N SER A 313 16.98 -10.74 5.96
CA SER A 313 16.46 -10.56 7.32
C SER A 313 16.69 -11.82 8.18
N CYS A 314 16.60 -13.02 7.59
CA CYS A 314 16.95 -14.28 8.25
C CYS A 314 18.44 -14.37 8.58
N ALA A 315 19.32 -14.00 7.65
CA ALA A 315 20.77 -14.08 7.85
C ALA A 315 21.26 -13.12 8.97
N SER A 316 20.49 -12.07 9.27
CA SER A 316 20.82 -11.08 10.31
C SER A 316 20.48 -11.55 11.75
N LEU A 317 19.85 -12.71 11.94
CA LEU A 317 19.30 -13.19 13.23
C LEU A 317 20.27 -13.86 14.20
N PHE A 318 21.53 -14.06 13.85
CA PHE A 318 22.43 -14.99 14.55
C PHE A 318 22.91 -14.56 15.95
N SER A 319 22.23 -13.59 16.59
CA SER A 319 22.44 -13.26 18.01
C SER A 319 21.43 -13.92 18.96
N LEU A 320 20.40 -14.63 18.48
CA LEU A 320 19.42 -15.33 19.32
C LEU A 320 19.05 -16.71 18.77
N ASP A 321 19.22 -17.74 19.61
CA ASP A 321 18.64 -19.11 19.75
C ASP A 321 17.59 -19.69 18.76
N ASN A 322 17.34 -19.13 17.60
CA ASN A 322 16.30 -19.59 16.67
C ASN A 322 16.88 -20.47 15.56
N HIS A 323 17.13 -21.74 15.89
CA HIS A 323 17.51 -22.79 14.95
C HIS A 323 16.54 -22.95 13.74
N ASP A 324 15.29 -22.50 13.87
CA ASP A 324 14.25 -22.62 12.84
C ASP A 324 14.57 -21.84 11.54
N PHE A 325 15.33 -20.74 11.60
CA PHE A 325 15.60 -19.92 10.41
C PHE A 325 16.67 -20.50 9.49
N ASN A 326 17.53 -21.38 10.02
CA ASN A 326 18.61 -21.98 9.24
C ASN A 326 18.06 -22.86 8.11
N VAL A 327 16.91 -23.49 8.32
CA VAL A 327 16.21 -24.28 7.30
C VAL A 327 15.91 -23.44 6.07
N TYR A 328 15.52 -22.17 6.24
CA TYR A 328 15.25 -21.27 5.12
C TYR A 328 16.53 -20.90 4.36
N LEU A 329 17.62 -20.66 5.07
CA LEU A 329 18.91 -20.31 4.48
C LEU A 329 19.50 -21.48 3.68
N VAL A 330 19.46 -22.69 4.24
CA VAL A 330 19.89 -23.90 3.54
C VAL A 330 19.06 -24.13 2.27
N LYS A 331 17.72 -24.01 2.36
CA LYS A 331 16.84 -24.11 1.19
C LYS A 331 17.13 -23.05 0.13
N ALA A 332 17.48 -21.83 0.54
CA ALA A 332 17.86 -20.78 -0.40
C ALA A 332 19.16 -21.13 -1.13
N LEU A 333 20.16 -21.66 -0.42
CA LEU A 333 21.48 -22.01 -0.96
C LEU A 333 21.50 -23.29 -1.81
N GLN A 334 20.43 -24.08 -1.83
CA GLN A 334 20.29 -25.19 -2.75
C GLN A 334 20.24 -24.68 -4.19
N VAL A 335 21.25 -25.07 -4.97
CA VAL A 335 21.38 -24.79 -6.41
C VAL A 335 21.68 -26.12 -7.11
N GLU A 336 20.75 -26.62 -7.92
CA GLU A 336 21.01 -27.72 -8.84
C GLU A 336 21.34 -27.18 -10.24
N MET A 337 22.27 -27.84 -10.94
CA MET A 337 22.99 -27.29 -12.12
C MET A 337 22.15 -27.09 -13.39
N MET A 338 20.82 -27.20 -13.33
CA MET A 338 19.97 -27.32 -14.52
C MET A 338 19.43 -25.98 -15.06
N SER A 339 19.50 -24.89 -14.28
CA SER A 339 19.19 -23.52 -14.76
C SER A 339 20.01 -22.44 -14.02
N PRO A 340 21.35 -22.49 -14.08
CA PRO A 340 22.23 -21.67 -13.25
C PRO A 340 22.14 -20.16 -13.55
N GLU A 341 21.43 -19.74 -14.60
CA GLU A 341 21.29 -18.34 -15.02
C GLU A 341 19.92 -17.72 -14.69
N ASP A 342 18.93 -18.47 -14.17
CA ASP A 342 17.64 -17.87 -13.83
C ASP A 342 17.76 -17.02 -12.54
N PRO A 343 17.29 -15.75 -12.55
CA PRO A 343 17.31 -14.87 -11.37
C PRO A 343 16.67 -15.47 -10.12
N ALA A 344 15.63 -16.30 -10.27
CA ALA A 344 14.96 -16.95 -9.15
C ALA A 344 15.83 -18.00 -8.45
N VAL A 345 16.87 -18.51 -9.13
CA VAL A 345 17.85 -19.43 -8.57
C VAL A 345 19.01 -18.65 -7.97
N ILE A 346 19.60 -17.70 -8.72
CA ILE A 346 20.83 -16.99 -8.34
C ILE A 346 20.59 -15.93 -7.25
N GLU A 347 19.62 -15.03 -7.43
CA GLU A 347 19.48 -13.84 -6.58
C GLU A 347 19.26 -14.19 -5.10
N PRO A 348 18.38 -15.16 -4.74
CA PRO A 348 18.22 -15.57 -3.35
C PRO A 348 19.51 -16.11 -2.72
N CYS A 349 20.31 -16.85 -3.49
CA CYS A 349 21.61 -17.35 -3.03
C CYS A 349 22.58 -16.20 -2.75
N ILE A 350 22.71 -15.27 -3.69
CA ILE A 350 23.57 -14.09 -3.54
C ILE A 350 23.14 -13.27 -2.32
N ALA A 351 21.84 -13.03 -2.15
CA ALA A 351 21.30 -12.27 -1.04
C ALA A 351 21.67 -12.87 0.32
N VAL A 352 21.61 -14.20 0.45
CA VAL A 352 22.07 -14.91 1.66
C VAL A 352 23.58 -14.77 1.82
N LEU A 353 24.36 -15.14 0.79
CA LEU A 353 25.82 -15.16 0.83
C LEU A 353 26.43 -13.79 1.19
N GLN A 354 25.85 -12.70 0.70
CA GLN A 354 26.29 -11.33 1.02
C GLN A 354 26.07 -10.93 2.49
N LYS A 355 25.21 -11.64 3.21
CA LYS A 355 24.91 -11.38 4.63
C LYS A 355 25.58 -12.37 5.58
N LEU A 356 26.15 -13.45 5.07
CA LEU A 356 26.92 -14.38 5.89
C LEU A 356 28.20 -13.68 6.37
N SER A 357 28.41 -13.67 7.69
CA SER A 357 29.61 -13.11 8.32
C SER A 357 30.36 -14.21 9.07
N SER A 358 31.58 -13.93 9.53
CA SER A 358 32.30 -14.89 10.39
C SER A 358 31.51 -15.28 11.65
N GLN A 359 30.67 -14.36 12.16
CA GLN A 359 29.77 -14.60 13.29
C GLN A 359 28.65 -15.60 12.97
N PHE A 360 28.23 -15.68 11.71
CA PHE A 360 27.27 -16.69 11.24
C PHE A 360 27.86 -18.09 11.38
N TYR A 361 29.07 -18.32 10.85
CA TYR A 361 29.72 -19.64 10.88
C TYR A 361 30.04 -20.12 12.30
N THR A 362 30.36 -19.21 13.22
CA THR A 362 30.61 -19.56 14.63
C THR A 362 29.37 -20.04 15.38
N GLY A 363 28.16 -19.70 14.90
CA GLY A 363 26.89 -20.08 15.52
C GLY A 363 26.24 -21.34 14.93
N LEU A 364 26.83 -21.94 13.89
CA LEU A 364 26.32 -23.17 13.28
C LEU A 364 26.68 -24.40 14.10
N THR A 365 25.77 -25.37 14.16
CA THR A 365 26.09 -26.71 14.68
C THR A 365 27.05 -27.42 13.70
N THR A 366 27.83 -28.38 14.18
CA THR A 366 28.79 -29.15 13.38
C THR A 366 28.15 -29.88 12.18
N ASP A 367 26.87 -30.22 12.25
CA ASP A 367 26.14 -30.85 11.14
C ASP A 367 25.67 -29.84 10.07
N MET A 368 25.61 -28.55 10.42
CA MET A 368 25.21 -27.47 9.51
C MET A 368 26.39 -26.69 8.91
N GLN A 369 27.58 -26.79 9.52
CA GLN A 369 28.84 -26.35 8.93
C GLN A 369 29.28 -27.31 7.83
#